data_AF-A0A7X3IM19-F1
#
_entry.id   AF-A0A7X3IM19-F1
#
_cell.length_a   1.000
_cell.length_b   1.000
_cell.length_c   1.000
_cell.angle_alpha   90.00
_cell.angle_beta   90.00
_cell.angle_gamma   90.00
#
_symmetry.space_group_name_H-M   'P 1'
#
loop_
_entity.id
_entity.type
_entity.pdbx_description
1 polymer ?
#
loop_
_entity_poly.entity_id
_entity_poly.type
_entity_poly.pdbx_seq_one_letter_code
_entity_poly.pdbx_strand_id
1 'polypeptide(L)'
;MILVYREPMDRAIENWSYTRIRHMSYNRMTKTNGYGEERSGMAYLEFDPSDYSVTFQSETITLLAKEYALLRFLYQHAGQTFTREQLLDQVWPMEYPVERTVDDHIYRLRKKLKRWSARVQLGTVRGLGYSLALKEAPVLAVPSLTDSGLQQQIRQLLDTYQLLGQSKAMLALANQQEVLGVSIDSLHLNFLHFVQADLEGLMQASEADGPGVLYWLLASYYSYYYEPQQCLGYFEHAIRARILPYEMQRELELLNILGLYADNGRMAEDLERVQEAYRVIDGLDGELDSFRVHIASVEMYIHLKARNEQEAERCSVAIEKMLAEAPYLREICTYHGLKGRLLLLQGRRSEAATAFEHGLAVGEEAHNMPLLVHSVIGTLDFLENVQGDPMLQRKFRARLVEFDRIYELSMHKKPIELAIERILGSV
;
A
#
# COMPACT_ATOMS: atom_id res chain seq x y z
N MET A 1 -0.98 -42.05 -5.79
CA MET A 1 -2.46 -42.07 -5.70
C MET A 1 -2.85 -40.90 -4.81
N ILE A 2 -2.86 -39.70 -5.40
CA ILE A 2 -3.16 -38.44 -4.70
C ILE A 2 -4.63 -38.15 -4.99
N LEU A 3 -5.44 -38.14 -3.93
CA LEU A 3 -6.86 -37.81 -3.98
C LEU A 3 -6.99 -36.31 -4.29
N VAL A 4 -7.22 -36.00 -5.56
CA VAL A 4 -7.73 -34.71 -6.02
C VAL A 4 -9.14 -34.57 -5.46
N TYR A 5 -9.31 -33.76 -4.42
CA TYR A 5 -10.63 -33.41 -3.90
C TYR A 5 -11.31 -32.49 -4.92
N ARG A 6 -12.00 -33.09 -5.90
CA ARG A 6 -13.04 -32.44 -6.70
C ARG A 6 -14.28 -32.33 -5.82
N GLU A 7 -14.47 -31.23 -5.11
CA GLU A 7 -15.83 -30.75 -4.90
C GLU A 7 -16.21 -29.86 -6.09
N PRO A 8 -17.30 -30.16 -6.81
CA PRO A 8 -17.76 -29.30 -7.89
C PRO A 8 -18.31 -28.00 -7.29
N MET A 9 -17.77 -26.87 -7.77
CA MET A 9 -18.22 -25.50 -7.44
C MET A 9 -19.65 -25.21 -7.93
N ASP A 10 -20.38 -26.21 -8.42
CA ASP A 10 -21.79 -26.12 -8.82
C ASP A 10 -22.73 -25.89 -7.62
N ARG A 11 -22.33 -26.28 -6.39
CA ARG A 11 -23.10 -25.93 -5.17
C ARG A 11 -22.88 -24.51 -4.67
N ALA A 12 -21.84 -23.80 -5.15
CA ALA A 12 -21.68 -22.38 -4.82
C ALA A 12 -22.63 -21.52 -5.67
N ILE A 13 -22.87 -21.90 -6.92
CA ILE A 13 -23.71 -21.17 -7.87
C ILE A 13 -25.18 -21.11 -7.43
N GLU A 14 -25.70 -22.13 -6.72
CA GLU A 14 -27.09 -22.11 -6.21
C GLU A 14 -27.35 -21.08 -5.09
N ASN A 15 -26.32 -20.58 -4.41
CA ASN A 15 -26.46 -19.48 -3.44
C ASN A 15 -26.21 -18.09 -4.06
N TRP A 16 -25.90 -18.03 -5.37
CA TRP A 16 -25.40 -16.83 -6.04
C TRP A 16 -26.43 -16.21 -6.99
N SER A 17 -27.72 -16.26 -6.61
CA SER A 17 -28.78 -15.55 -7.34
C SER A 17 -29.84 -14.88 -6.45
N TYR A 18 -30.12 -13.62 -6.80
CA TYR A 18 -31.27 -12.76 -6.48
C TYR A 18 -31.34 -11.97 -5.14
N THR A 19 -30.98 -10.68 -5.30
CA THR A 19 -31.71 -9.49 -4.83
C THR A 19 -31.62 -9.09 -3.35
N ARG A 20 -30.58 -8.31 -3.01
CA ARG A 20 -30.79 -7.00 -2.37
C ARG A 20 -29.63 -6.03 -2.61
N ILE A 21 -29.71 -5.40 -3.77
CA ILE A 21 -29.21 -4.06 -4.02
C ILE A 21 -29.58 -3.14 -2.84
N ARG A 22 -28.57 -2.45 -2.30
CA ARG A 22 -28.60 -1.18 -1.57
C ARG A 22 -29.64 -1.02 -0.45
N HIS A 23 -29.13 -0.53 0.69
CA HIS A 23 -29.84 -0.10 1.90
C HIS A 23 -30.07 -1.21 2.94
N MET A 24 -29.47 -0.95 4.11
CA MET A 24 -29.82 -1.51 5.41
C MET A 24 -29.62 -3.02 5.56
N SER A 25 -28.47 -3.41 6.10
CA SER A 25 -28.40 -4.20 7.35
C SER A 25 -26.95 -4.35 7.86
N TYR A 26 -26.28 -3.22 8.13
CA TYR A 26 -25.19 -3.16 9.12
C TYR A 26 -25.71 -2.49 10.41
N ASN A 27 -26.94 -2.82 10.80
CA ASN A 27 -27.63 -2.21 11.95
C ASN A 27 -28.12 -3.26 12.96
N ARG A 28 -27.38 -4.37 13.10
CA ARG A 28 -27.63 -5.38 14.13
C ARG A 28 -26.34 -5.91 14.75
N MET A 29 -25.45 -5.00 15.12
CA MET A 29 -24.44 -5.18 16.16
C MET A 29 -24.29 -3.86 16.94
N THR A 30 -25.40 -3.32 17.42
CA THR A 30 -25.40 -2.27 18.45
C THR A 30 -26.33 -2.70 19.55
N LYS A 31 -25.77 -3.44 20.51
CA LYS A 31 -26.09 -3.40 21.94
C LYS A 31 -25.41 -4.57 22.65
N THR A 32 -24.17 -4.35 23.05
CA THR A 32 -23.69 -4.71 24.39
C THR A 32 -22.43 -3.89 24.69
N ASN A 33 -22.60 -3.02 25.68
CA ASN A 33 -21.64 -2.18 26.41
C ASN A 33 -20.15 -2.55 26.34
N GLY A 34 -19.35 -1.51 26.20
CA GLY A 34 -17.96 -1.45 26.63
C GLY A 34 -17.20 -0.36 25.89
N TYR A 35 -17.43 0.91 26.26
CA TYR A 35 -16.50 1.99 25.89
C TYR A 35 -15.14 1.66 26.53
N GLY A 36 -14.28 0.98 25.77
CA GLY A 36 -12.84 0.97 26.01
C GLY A 36 -12.28 2.25 25.40
N GLU A 37 -11.66 3.07 26.23
CA GLU A 37 -10.87 4.22 25.79
C GLU A 37 -9.73 3.76 24.86
N GLU A 38 -9.89 3.92 23.55
CA GLU A 38 -8.73 4.07 22.66
C GLU A 38 -8.51 5.57 22.41
N ARG A 39 -7.68 6.14 23.29
CA ARG A 39 -6.89 7.36 23.07
C ARG A 39 -5.90 7.06 21.93
N SER A 40 -5.48 7.92 21.02
CA SER A 40 -5.69 9.33 20.73
C SER A 40 -4.84 9.63 19.47
N GLY A 41 -5.28 10.54 18.60
CA GLY A 41 -4.55 10.92 17.39
C GLY A 41 -3.24 11.66 17.72
N MET A 42 -2.09 11.01 17.51
CA MET A 42 -0.81 11.71 17.51
C MET A 42 -0.74 12.71 16.36
N ALA A 43 0.03 13.80 16.54
CA ALA A 43 0.30 14.74 15.46
C ALA A 43 1.18 14.07 14.38
N TYR A 44 0.59 13.74 13.23
CA TYR A 44 1.30 13.14 12.10
C TYR A 44 2.08 14.19 11.30
N LEU A 45 3.40 13.98 11.18
CA LEU A 45 4.27 14.70 10.24
C LEU A 45 4.59 13.80 9.05
N GLU A 46 4.33 14.28 7.84
CA GLU A 46 4.77 13.62 6.61
C GLU A 46 6.14 14.15 6.21
N PHE A 47 7.04 13.27 5.83
CA PHE A 47 8.41 13.61 5.45
C PHE A 47 8.64 13.22 3.99
N ASP A 48 8.91 14.21 3.13
CA ASP A 48 9.29 13.97 1.74
C ASP A 48 10.82 14.08 1.58
N PRO A 49 11.51 12.96 1.32
CA PRO A 49 12.95 12.96 1.18
C PRO A 49 13.44 13.52 -0.17
N SER A 50 12.56 13.68 -1.17
CA SER A 50 12.94 14.10 -2.51
C SER A 50 13.40 15.56 -2.54
N ASP A 51 12.76 16.41 -1.73
CA ASP A 51 13.05 17.83 -1.60
C ASP A 51 13.35 18.27 -0.16
N TYR A 52 13.44 17.31 0.77
CA TYR A 52 13.59 17.53 2.21
C TYR A 52 12.46 18.35 2.83
N SER A 53 11.24 18.22 2.30
CA SER A 53 10.08 18.87 2.88
C SER A 53 9.42 18.03 3.98
N VAL A 54 8.79 18.73 4.91
CA VAL A 54 7.98 18.13 5.97
C VAL A 54 6.64 18.82 5.94
N THR A 55 5.57 18.04 5.99
CA THR A 55 4.20 18.54 5.97
C THR A 55 3.52 18.22 7.29
N PHE A 56 2.96 19.25 7.92
CA PHE A 56 2.03 19.10 9.03
C PHE A 56 0.69 19.67 8.60
N GLN A 57 -0.36 18.84 8.63
CA GLN A 57 -1.68 19.21 8.11
C GLN A 57 -1.58 19.70 6.65
N SER A 58 -1.87 20.98 6.38
CA SER A 58 -1.83 21.57 5.04
C SER A 58 -0.63 22.50 4.85
N GLU A 59 0.30 22.52 5.79
CA GLU A 59 1.47 23.39 5.75
C GLU A 59 2.73 22.56 5.53
N THR A 60 3.43 22.84 4.43
CA THR A 60 4.71 22.22 4.08
C THR A 60 5.84 23.20 4.35
N ILE A 61 6.90 22.74 4.99
CA ILE A 61 8.15 23.48 5.16
C ILE A 61 9.30 22.69 4.52
N THR A 62 10.17 23.37 3.79
CA THR A 62 11.40 22.76 3.28
C THR A 62 12.52 22.91 4.30
N LEU A 63 13.16 21.79 4.64
CA LEU A 63 14.29 21.70 5.55
C LEU A 63 15.59 21.54 4.77
N LEU A 64 16.72 21.85 5.40
CA LEU A 64 18.01 21.41 4.89
C LEU A 64 18.20 19.93 5.22
N ALA A 65 19.00 19.19 4.44
CA ALA A 65 19.18 17.74 4.58
C ALA A 65 19.45 17.29 6.04
N LYS A 66 20.30 18.00 6.79
CA LYS A 66 20.59 17.67 8.21
C LYS A 66 19.50 18.12 9.18
N GLU A 67 18.78 19.19 8.87
CA GLU A 67 17.60 19.60 9.65
C GLU A 67 16.48 18.56 9.48
N TYR A 68 16.26 18.11 8.25
CA TYR A 68 15.33 17.04 7.89
C TYR A 68 15.68 15.74 8.61
N ALA A 69 16.92 15.27 8.49
CA ALA A 69 17.37 14.04 9.13
C ALA A 69 17.24 14.11 10.66
N LEU A 70 17.60 15.25 11.27
CA LEU A 70 17.47 15.43 12.72
C LEU A 70 16.00 15.43 13.18
N LEU A 71 15.11 16.13 12.46
CA LEU A 71 13.70 16.16 12.80
C LEU A 71 13.05 14.78 12.60
N ARG A 72 13.36 14.08 11.50
CA ARG A 72 12.87 12.73 11.21
C ARG A 72 13.28 11.75 12.32
N PHE A 73 14.55 11.77 12.70
CA PHE A 73 15.06 10.95 13.81
C PHE A 73 14.32 11.23 15.13
N LEU A 74 14.22 12.51 15.52
CA LEU A 74 13.51 12.88 16.76
C LEU A 74 12.01 12.57 16.71
N TYR A 75 11.40 12.59 15.52
CA TYR A 75 9.99 12.26 15.30
C TYR A 75 9.72 10.76 15.42
N GLN A 76 10.55 9.92 14.80
CA GLN A 76 10.50 8.45 14.96
C GLN A 76 10.68 8.02 16.43
N HIS A 77 11.33 8.86 17.23
CA HIS A 77 11.56 8.62 18.66
C HIS A 77 10.86 9.66 19.55
N ALA A 78 9.70 10.16 19.12
CA ALA A 78 8.94 11.15 19.87
C ALA A 78 8.69 10.69 21.33
N GLY A 79 8.83 11.62 22.28
CA GLY A 79 8.75 11.37 23.71
C GLY A 79 10.08 10.93 24.36
N GLN A 80 11.07 10.50 23.58
CA GLN A 80 12.39 10.11 24.10
C GLN A 80 13.35 11.30 24.10
N THR A 81 14.33 11.27 25.01
CA THR A 81 15.38 12.31 25.11
C THR A 81 16.72 11.74 24.69
N PHE A 82 17.40 12.44 23.79
CA PHE A 82 18.71 12.06 23.28
C PHE A 82 19.76 13.09 23.66
N THR A 83 20.95 12.62 24.03
CA THR A 83 22.12 13.48 24.26
C THR A 83 22.63 14.07 22.96
N ARG A 84 23.46 15.11 23.04
CA ARG A 84 24.08 15.71 21.83
C ARG A 84 24.96 14.71 21.12
N GLU A 85 25.77 13.95 21.86
CA GLU A 85 26.61 12.87 21.32
C GLU A 85 25.76 11.83 20.58
N GLN A 86 24.67 11.36 21.18
CA GLN A 86 23.75 10.41 20.53
C GLN A 86 23.14 10.97 19.24
N LEU A 87 22.74 12.24 19.24
CA LEU A 87 22.20 12.89 18.04
C LEU A 87 23.26 13.09 16.96
N LEU A 88 24.52 13.33 17.34
CA LEU A 88 25.65 13.39 16.41
C LEU A 88 25.91 12.03 15.76
N ASP A 89 25.98 10.96 16.55
CA ASP A 89 26.24 9.61 16.05
C ASP A 89 25.19 9.15 15.03
N GLN A 90 23.93 9.51 15.25
CA GLN A 90 22.81 9.08 14.41
C GLN A 90 22.65 9.92 13.14
N VAL A 91 22.79 11.25 13.22
CA VAL A 91 22.47 12.17 12.11
C VAL A 91 23.71 12.60 11.32
N TRP A 92 24.90 12.47 11.91
CA TRP A 92 26.20 12.81 11.31
C TRP A 92 27.19 11.64 11.33
N PRO A 93 26.81 10.43 10.87
CA PRO A 93 27.73 9.30 10.86
C PRO A 93 28.93 9.62 9.96
N MET A 94 30.13 9.34 10.44
CA MET A 94 31.41 9.57 9.72
C MET A 94 31.80 11.03 9.51
N GLU A 95 31.09 11.98 10.14
CA GLU A 95 31.52 13.38 10.23
C GLU A 95 32.09 13.65 11.63
N TYR A 96 32.90 14.70 11.80
CA TYR A 96 33.45 15.12 13.11
C TYR A 96 32.88 16.49 13.58
N PRO A 97 31.56 16.64 13.70
CA PRO A 97 30.96 17.87 14.23
C PRO A 97 31.17 17.98 15.75
N VAL A 98 31.07 19.20 16.28
CA VAL A 98 31.02 19.45 17.73
C VAL A 98 29.58 19.46 18.23
N GLU A 99 29.37 19.23 19.53
CA GLU A 99 28.04 19.25 20.18
C GLU A 99 27.20 20.49 19.83
N ARG A 100 27.84 21.66 19.68
CA ARG A 100 27.19 22.92 19.31
C ARG A 100 26.49 22.87 17.96
N THR A 101 26.91 21.98 17.06
CA THR A 101 26.23 21.73 15.78
C THR A 101 24.79 21.28 16.01
N VAL A 102 24.55 20.40 16.98
CA VAL A 102 23.19 19.95 17.33
C VAL A 102 22.36 21.13 17.80
N ASP A 103 22.92 21.98 18.67
CA ASP A 103 22.23 23.15 19.22
C ASP A 103 21.78 24.12 18.10
N ASP A 104 22.65 24.37 17.12
CA ASP A 104 22.34 25.25 15.98
C ASP A 104 21.22 24.66 15.10
N HIS A 105 21.22 23.34 14.88
CA HIS A 105 20.16 22.68 14.11
C HIS A 105 18.82 22.67 14.87
N ILE A 106 18.83 22.40 16.18
CA ILE A 106 17.63 22.50 17.01
C ILE A 106 17.08 23.94 17.01
N TYR A 107 17.96 24.94 17.08
CA TYR A 107 17.56 26.35 17.00
C TYR A 107 16.86 26.67 15.67
N ARG A 108 17.44 26.24 14.54
CA ARG A 108 16.83 26.45 13.21
C ARG A 108 15.51 25.69 13.06
N LEU A 109 15.46 24.44 13.50
CA LEU A 109 14.23 23.64 13.49
C LEU A 109 13.13 24.31 14.30
N ARG A 110 13.41 24.77 15.52
CA ARG A 110 12.41 25.51 16.34
C ARG A 110 11.85 26.74 15.62
N LYS A 111 12.69 27.46 14.88
CA LYS A 111 12.26 28.63 14.11
C LYS A 111 11.32 28.23 12.97
N LYS A 112 11.62 27.15 12.25
CA LYS A 112 10.81 26.64 11.15
C LYS A 112 9.50 26.01 11.64
N LEU A 113 9.54 25.26 12.74
CA LEU A 113 8.41 24.58 13.36
C LEU A 113 7.54 25.51 14.24
N LYS A 114 7.83 26.81 14.29
CA LYS A 114 7.15 27.76 15.19
C LYS A 114 5.63 27.74 15.01
N ARG A 115 5.15 27.60 13.77
CA ARG A 115 3.71 27.55 13.43
C ARG A 115 3.04 26.27 13.93
N TRP A 116 3.81 25.20 14.09
CA TRP A 116 3.33 23.91 14.57
C TRP A 116 3.55 23.70 16.07
N SER A 117 4.11 24.69 16.77
CA SER A 117 4.53 24.57 18.18
C SER A 117 3.43 24.19 19.17
N ALA A 118 2.16 24.34 18.79
CA ALA A 118 1.02 23.85 19.56
C ALA A 118 0.93 22.31 19.60
N ARG A 119 1.45 21.63 18.58
CA ARG A 119 1.32 20.18 18.35
C ARG A 119 2.67 19.47 18.24
N VAL A 120 3.69 20.13 17.72
CA VAL A 120 5.05 19.60 17.52
C VAL A 120 6.03 20.48 18.28
N GLN A 121 6.56 19.98 19.40
CA GLN A 121 7.42 20.75 20.28
C GLN A 121 8.79 20.12 20.45
N LEU A 122 9.84 20.82 20.03
CA LEU A 122 11.22 20.46 20.36
C LEU A 122 11.57 20.91 21.79
N GLY A 123 11.68 19.94 22.69
CA GLY A 123 12.04 20.11 24.10
C GLY A 123 13.54 20.18 24.32
N THR A 124 13.95 20.89 25.38
CA THR A 124 15.31 20.79 25.94
C THR A 124 15.19 20.24 27.33
N VAL A 125 15.82 19.10 27.59
CA VAL A 125 15.96 18.53 28.92
C VAL A 125 17.30 18.99 29.46
N ARG A 126 17.25 19.89 30.44
CA ARG A 126 18.45 20.58 30.96
C ARG A 126 19.46 19.57 31.48
N GLY A 127 20.68 19.63 30.96
CA GLY A 127 21.78 18.74 31.35
C GLY A 127 21.77 17.37 30.67
N LEU A 128 20.76 17.04 29.86
CA LEU A 128 20.65 15.75 29.17
C LEU A 128 20.68 15.89 27.66
N GLY A 129 19.82 16.73 27.07
CA GLY A 129 19.79 16.92 25.62
C GLY A 129 18.44 17.37 25.08
N TYR A 130 18.00 16.79 23.97
CA TYR A 130 16.82 17.23 23.21
C TYR A 130 15.82 16.10 23.00
N SER A 131 14.55 16.50 22.88
CA SER A 131 13.44 15.59 22.63
C SER A 131 12.41 16.26 21.71
N LEU A 132 11.57 15.46 21.07
CA LEU A 132 10.36 15.93 20.41
C LEU A 132 9.15 15.46 21.20
N ALA A 133 8.22 16.37 21.48
CA ALA A 133 6.93 16.05 22.07
C ALA A 133 5.83 16.35 21.05
N LEU A 134 4.96 15.38 20.83
CA LEU A 134 3.73 15.54 20.05
C LEU A 134 2.58 15.75 21.04
N LYS A 135 1.87 16.88 20.91
CA LYS A 135 0.74 17.23 21.78
C LYS A 135 -0.58 16.98 21.06
N GLU A 136 -1.51 16.38 21.78
CA GLU A 136 -2.89 16.21 21.36
C GLU A 136 -3.60 17.56 21.29
N ALA A 137 -4.54 17.71 20.35
CA ALA A 137 -5.51 18.80 20.44
C ALA A 137 -6.35 18.62 21.72
N PRO A 138 -6.76 19.69 22.41
CA PRO A 138 -8.01 19.60 23.15
C PRO A 138 -9.12 19.26 22.15
N VAL A 139 -9.80 18.14 22.37
CA VAL A 139 -10.97 17.73 21.58
C VAL A 139 -12.06 18.78 21.80
N LEU A 140 -12.09 19.81 20.95
CA LEU A 140 -13.35 20.50 20.69
C LEU A 140 -14.28 19.42 20.14
N ALA A 141 -15.45 19.23 20.76
CA ALA A 141 -16.44 18.29 20.26
C ALA A 141 -16.88 18.76 18.86
N VAL A 142 -16.22 18.25 17.82
CA VAL A 142 -16.53 18.58 16.43
C VAL A 142 -17.87 17.90 16.11
N PRO A 143 -18.96 18.66 15.89
CA PRO A 143 -20.29 18.06 15.74
C PRO A 143 -20.36 17.04 14.60
N SER A 144 -19.60 17.27 13.53
CA SER A 144 -19.46 16.38 12.37
C SER A 144 -19.03 14.96 12.73
N LEU A 145 -18.20 14.76 13.76
CA LEU A 145 -17.77 13.43 14.21
C LEU A 145 -18.93 12.60 14.77
N THR A 146 -19.99 13.26 15.26
CA THR A 146 -21.18 12.60 15.80
C THR A 146 -22.32 12.46 14.78
N ASP A 147 -22.18 13.06 13.59
CA ASP A 147 -23.18 12.98 12.53
C ASP A 147 -22.99 11.71 11.69
N SER A 148 -23.77 10.67 11.98
CA SER A 148 -23.71 9.39 11.26
C SER A 148 -23.98 9.49 9.76
N GLY A 149 -24.79 10.46 9.31
CA GLY A 149 -25.11 10.64 7.90
C GLY A 149 -23.92 11.21 7.14
N LEU A 150 -23.25 12.21 7.72
CA LEU A 150 -22.00 12.75 7.19
C LEU A 150 -20.89 11.69 7.18
N GLN A 151 -20.72 10.93 8.28
CA GLN A 151 -19.70 9.86 8.32
C GLN A 151 -19.95 8.78 7.27
N GLN A 152 -21.21 8.45 6.96
CA GLN A 152 -21.54 7.53 5.88
C GLN A 152 -21.17 8.08 4.50
N GLN A 153 -21.43 9.36 4.24
CA GLN A 153 -21.05 10.01 2.98
C GLN A 153 -19.53 10.07 2.80
N ILE A 154 -18.80 10.34 3.88
CA ILE A 154 -17.33 10.33 3.86
C ILE A 154 -16.82 8.92 3.54
N ARG A 155 -17.39 7.87 4.15
CA ARG A 155 -17.01 6.49 3.84
C ARG A 155 -17.22 6.15 2.36
N GLN A 156 -18.35 6.52 1.78
CA GLN A 156 -18.63 6.34 0.34
C GLN A 156 -17.65 7.10 -0.56
N LEU A 157 -17.21 8.29 -0.12
CA LEU A 157 -16.20 9.07 -0.82
C LEU A 157 -14.84 8.37 -0.79
N LEU A 158 -14.45 7.81 0.36
CA LEU A 158 -13.22 7.03 0.51
C LEU A 158 -13.25 5.77 -0.36
N ASP A 159 -14.37 5.02 -0.36
CA ASP A 159 -14.58 3.85 -1.22
C ASP A 159 -14.37 4.23 -2.70
N THR A 160 -14.88 5.40 -3.12
CA THR A 160 -14.75 5.89 -4.49
C THR A 160 -13.31 6.27 -4.82
N TYR A 161 -12.61 6.96 -3.91
CA TYR A 161 -11.20 7.29 -4.14
C TYR A 161 -10.31 6.05 -4.20
N GLN A 162 -10.54 5.06 -3.34
CA GLN A 162 -9.87 3.76 -3.40
C GLN A 162 -10.14 3.08 -4.75
N LEU A 163 -11.40 3.07 -5.20
CA LEU A 163 -11.81 2.52 -6.49
C LEU A 163 -11.14 3.24 -7.69
N LEU A 164 -10.88 4.53 -7.62
CA LEU A 164 -10.24 5.28 -8.70
C LEU A 164 -8.70 5.27 -8.62
N GLY A 165 -8.13 4.76 -7.52
CA GLY A 165 -6.70 4.82 -7.25
C GLY A 165 -6.22 6.23 -6.87
N GLN A 166 -7.06 7.00 -6.20
CA GLN A 166 -6.80 8.38 -5.78
C GLN A 166 -6.34 8.45 -4.32
N SER A 167 -5.31 7.68 -3.97
CA SER A 167 -4.83 7.59 -2.58
C SER A 167 -4.37 8.94 -2.02
N LYS A 168 -3.82 9.84 -2.84
CA LYS A 168 -3.48 11.22 -2.43
C LYS A 168 -4.68 11.98 -1.86
N ALA A 169 -5.86 11.82 -2.46
CA ALA A 169 -7.08 12.47 -1.99
C ALA A 169 -7.55 11.88 -0.66
N MET A 170 -7.44 10.56 -0.49
CA MET A 170 -7.75 9.89 0.78
C MET A 170 -6.79 10.34 1.89
N LEU A 171 -5.49 10.44 1.60
CA LEU A 171 -4.49 10.94 2.55
C LEU A 171 -4.74 12.38 2.96
N ALA A 172 -5.08 13.25 2.01
CA ALA A 172 -5.43 14.63 2.32
C ALA A 172 -6.63 14.72 3.29
N LEU A 173 -7.63 13.85 3.14
CA LEU A 173 -8.76 13.75 4.08
C LEU A 173 -8.29 13.19 5.44
N ALA A 174 -7.51 12.13 5.43
CA ALA A 174 -7.01 11.47 6.65
C ALA A 174 -6.15 12.41 7.50
N ASN A 175 -5.31 13.23 6.89
CA ASN A 175 -4.45 14.19 7.60
C ASN A 175 -5.21 15.39 8.19
N GLN A 176 -6.47 15.60 7.77
CA GLN A 176 -7.31 16.72 8.17
C GLN A 176 -8.51 16.26 9.01
N GLN A 177 -8.52 15.02 9.52
CA GLN A 177 -9.64 14.43 10.27
C GLN A 177 -10.18 15.33 11.39
N GLU A 178 -9.28 15.91 12.19
CA GLU A 178 -9.67 16.80 13.30
C GLU A 178 -10.35 18.09 12.81
N VAL A 179 -9.86 18.66 11.70
CA VAL A 179 -10.37 19.93 11.16
C VAL A 179 -11.70 19.70 10.44
N LEU A 180 -11.81 18.61 9.69
CA LEU A 180 -12.98 18.27 8.90
C LEU A 180 -14.06 17.55 9.73
N GLY A 181 -13.70 17.05 10.92
CA GLY A 181 -14.56 16.19 11.73
C GLY A 181 -14.90 14.89 11.01
N VAL A 182 -13.91 14.31 10.36
CA VAL A 182 -13.99 13.06 9.61
C VAL A 182 -13.44 11.93 10.47
N SER A 183 -14.12 10.79 10.49
CA SER A 183 -13.56 9.53 10.99
C SER A 183 -13.16 8.64 9.81
N ILE A 184 -11.97 8.06 9.88
CA ILE A 184 -11.51 7.02 8.95
C ILE A 184 -11.60 5.69 9.68
N ASP A 185 -12.33 4.74 9.11
CA ASP A 185 -12.43 3.40 9.71
C ASP A 185 -11.18 2.56 9.46
N SER A 186 -11.03 1.48 10.22
CA SER A 186 -9.84 0.61 10.21
C SER A 186 -9.53 0.03 8.83
N LEU A 187 -10.53 -0.26 7.99
CA LEU A 187 -10.29 -0.81 6.65
C LEU A 187 -9.57 0.23 5.77
N HIS A 188 -10.06 1.47 5.78
CA HIS A 188 -9.44 2.57 5.06
C HIS A 188 -8.09 2.97 5.64
N LEU A 189 -7.91 2.94 6.97
CA LEU A 189 -6.60 3.19 7.59
C LEU A 189 -5.57 2.15 7.16
N ASN A 190 -5.93 0.86 7.19
CA ASN A 190 -5.03 -0.21 6.74
C ASN A 190 -4.68 -0.08 5.25
N PHE A 191 -5.66 0.29 4.41
CA PHE A 191 -5.39 0.63 3.01
C PHE A 191 -4.41 1.79 2.86
N LEU A 192 -4.54 2.86 3.68
CA LEU A 192 -3.62 3.99 3.65
C LEU A 192 -2.20 3.60 4.04
N HIS A 193 -2.04 2.81 5.11
CA HIS A 193 -0.72 2.27 5.49
C HIS A 193 -0.13 1.43 4.34
N PHE A 194 -0.95 0.59 3.71
CA PHE A 194 -0.55 -0.23 2.56
C PHE A 194 -0.06 0.63 1.38
N VAL A 195 -0.84 1.60 0.91
CA VAL A 195 -0.46 2.40 -0.27
C VAL A 195 0.73 3.32 -0.04
N GLN A 196 1.00 3.70 1.21
CA GLN A 196 2.18 4.49 1.61
C GLN A 196 3.44 3.65 1.83
N ALA A 197 3.34 2.31 1.80
CA ALA A 197 4.39 1.42 2.29
C ALA A 197 4.76 1.68 3.77
N ASP A 198 3.79 2.09 4.60
CA ASP A 198 3.93 2.19 6.05
C ASP A 198 3.78 0.80 6.69
N LEU A 199 4.85 0.02 6.56
CA LEU A 199 4.92 -1.36 7.04
C LEU A 199 4.91 -1.43 8.56
N GLU A 200 5.45 -0.42 9.25
CA GLU A 200 5.42 -0.33 10.70
C GLU A 200 3.99 -0.14 11.21
N GLY A 201 3.24 0.80 10.61
CA GLY A 201 1.82 1.01 10.93
C GLY A 201 0.97 -0.25 10.72
N LEU A 202 1.17 -0.98 9.61
CA LEU A 202 0.51 -2.26 9.38
C LEU A 202 0.86 -3.30 10.45
N MET A 203 2.13 -3.41 10.84
CA MET A 203 2.53 -4.36 11.88
C MET A 203 1.93 -4.01 13.24
N GLN A 204 1.91 -2.73 13.62
CA GLN A 204 1.27 -2.28 14.86
C GLN A 204 -0.24 -2.58 14.83
N ALA A 205 -0.93 -2.29 13.72
CA ALA A 205 -2.35 -2.60 13.55
C ALA A 205 -2.63 -4.11 13.69
N SER A 206 -1.71 -4.96 13.20
CA SER A 206 -1.84 -6.42 13.28
C SER A 206 -1.79 -6.99 14.70
N GLU A 207 -1.31 -6.22 15.68
CA GLU A 207 -1.34 -6.61 17.10
C GLU A 207 -2.74 -6.44 17.70
N ALA A 208 -3.52 -5.48 17.20
CA ALA A 208 -4.88 -5.20 17.63
C ALA A 208 -5.92 -6.05 16.88
N ASP A 209 -5.79 -6.14 15.54
CA ASP A 209 -6.68 -6.91 14.67
C ASP A 209 -5.88 -7.70 13.63
N GLY A 210 -5.40 -8.88 14.02
CA GLY A 210 -4.63 -9.76 13.14
C GLY A 210 -5.38 -10.10 11.84
N PRO A 211 -6.59 -10.68 11.90
CA PRO A 211 -7.33 -11.05 10.69
C PRO A 211 -7.70 -9.87 9.79
N GLY A 212 -8.07 -8.71 10.34
CA GLY A 212 -8.40 -7.52 9.54
C GLY A 212 -7.20 -6.87 8.83
N VAL A 213 -5.97 -7.20 9.27
CA VAL A 213 -4.73 -6.66 8.70
C VAL A 213 -4.00 -7.67 7.81
N LEU A 214 -4.27 -8.98 7.98
CA LEU A 214 -3.62 -10.05 7.23
C LEU A 214 -3.70 -9.85 5.70
N TYR A 215 -4.85 -9.43 5.17
CA TYR A 215 -5.01 -9.14 3.74
C TYR A 215 -3.94 -8.16 3.23
N TRP A 216 -3.71 -7.08 3.98
CA TRP A 216 -2.76 -6.03 3.64
C TRP A 216 -1.31 -6.48 3.82
N LEU A 217 -1.02 -7.30 4.84
CA LEU A 217 0.31 -7.90 5.02
C LEU A 217 0.67 -8.84 3.86
N LEU A 218 -0.28 -9.68 3.42
CA LEU A 218 -0.09 -10.56 2.26
C LEU A 218 0.15 -9.76 0.98
N ALA A 219 -0.67 -8.73 0.72
CA ALA A 219 -0.54 -7.86 -0.44
C ALA A 219 0.79 -7.08 -0.44
N SER A 220 1.20 -6.54 0.72
CA SER A 220 2.50 -5.88 0.92
C SER A 220 3.64 -6.86 0.65
N TYR A 221 3.59 -8.04 1.25
CA TYR A 221 4.65 -9.04 1.10
C TYR A 221 4.82 -9.44 -0.37
N TYR A 222 3.72 -9.72 -1.07
CA TYR A 222 3.73 -10.00 -2.50
C TYR A 222 4.27 -8.84 -3.36
N SER A 223 3.92 -7.61 -3.00
CA SER A 223 4.29 -6.42 -3.77
C SER A 223 5.77 -6.06 -3.62
N TYR A 224 6.37 -6.32 -2.45
CA TYR A 224 7.73 -5.88 -2.12
C TYR A 224 8.78 -6.98 -2.18
N TYR A 225 8.40 -8.25 -2.00
CA TYR A 225 9.34 -9.36 -1.90
C TYR A 225 9.02 -10.42 -2.96
N TYR A 226 9.96 -10.60 -3.89
CA TYR A 226 9.83 -11.59 -4.95
C TYR A 226 10.21 -13.00 -4.45
N GLU A 227 9.32 -13.62 -3.69
CA GLU A 227 9.45 -15.01 -3.20
C GLU A 227 8.22 -15.85 -3.58
N PRO A 228 8.08 -16.24 -4.87
CA PRO A 228 6.86 -16.86 -5.40
C PRO A 228 6.32 -18.03 -4.58
N GLN A 229 7.18 -18.93 -4.13
CA GLN A 229 6.77 -20.14 -3.42
C GLN A 229 6.24 -19.80 -2.02
N GLN A 230 6.88 -18.88 -1.32
CA GLN A 230 6.46 -18.46 0.02
C GLN A 230 5.19 -17.61 -0.05
N CYS A 231 5.12 -16.67 -1.01
CA CYS A 231 3.90 -15.89 -1.30
C CYS A 231 2.71 -16.82 -1.56
N LEU A 232 2.83 -17.76 -2.50
CA LEU A 232 1.75 -18.70 -2.80
C LEU A 232 1.35 -19.53 -1.57
N GLY A 233 2.34 -19.99 -0.78
CA GLY A 233 2.10 -20.73 0.45
C GLY A 233 1.27 -19.94 1.47
N TYR A 234 1.58 -18.66 1.67
CA TYR A 234 0.82 -17.79 2.57
C TYR A 234 -0.60 -17.53 2.07
N PHE A 235 -0.77 -17.21 0.79
CA PHE A 235 -2.08 -16.95 0.20
C PHE A 235 -2.98 -18.19 0.27
N GLU A 236 -2.47 -19.36 -0.11
CA GLU A 236 -3.23 -20.59 -0.02
C GLU A 236 -3.58 -20.96 1.44
N HIS A 237 -2.70 -20.68 2.40
CA HIS A 237 -2.99 -20.89 3.81
C HIS A 237 -4.10 -19.95 4.29
N ALA A 238 -4.00 -18.65 4.00
CA ALA A 238 -5.03 -17.67 4.35
C ALA A 238 -6.40 -18.03 3.75
N ILE A 239 -6.42 -18.43 2.47
CA ILE A 239 -7.65 -18.88 1.80
C ILE A 239 -8.27 -20.08 2.52
N ARG A 240 -7.46 -21.10 2.85
CA ARG A 240 -7.95 -22.30 3.55
C ARG A 240 -8.42 -21.99 4.98
N ALA A 241 -7.74 -21.09 5.68
CA ALA A 241 -8.05 -20.74 7.05
C ALA A 241 -9.37 -19.96 7.20
N ARG A 242 -9.80 -19.24 6.15
CA ARG A 242 -11.06 -18.46 6.11
C ARG A 242 -11.25 -17.51 7.30
N ILE A 243 -10.17 -16.85 7.69
CA ILE A 243 -10.16 -15.92 8.83
C ILE A 243 -10.35 -14.46 8.43
N LEU A 244 -10.21 -14.14 7.14
CA LEU A 244 -10.40 -12.79 6.63
C LEU A 244 -11.88 -12.39 6.66
N PRO A 245 -12.18 -11.09 6.78
CA PRO A 245 -13.51 -10.56 6.50
C PRO A 245 -14.03 -11.03 5.14
N TYR A 246 -15.34 -11.25 5.01
CA TYR A 246 -15.98 -11.87 3.84
C TYR A 246 -15.53 -11.24 2.49
N GLU A 247 -15.55 -9.90 2.38
CA GLU A 247 -15.14 -9.20 1.16
C GLU A 247 -13.66 -9.46 0.83
N MET A 248 -12.78 -9.35 1.82
CA MET A 248 -11.34 -9.59 1.65
C MET A 248 -11.03 -11.06 1.33
N GLN A 249 -11.74 -11.99 1.96
CA GLN A 249 -11.63 -13.41 1.66
C GLN A 249 -11.98 -13.69 0.20
N ARG A 250 -13.09 -13.09 -0.27
CA ARG A 250 -13.54 -13.23 -1.65
C ARG A 250 -12.56 -12.63 -2.65
N GLU A 251 -12.05 -11.43 -2.39
CA GLU A 251 -11.02 -10.81 -3.23
C GLU A 251 -9.73 -11.65 -3.28
N LEU A 252 -9.30 -12.18 -2.14
CA LEU A 252 -8.10 -13.02 -2.07
C LEU A 252 -8.26 -14.29 -2.92
N GLU A 253 -9.44 -14.92 -2.88
CA GLU A 253 -9.76 -16.13 -3.65
C GLU A 253 -9.92 -15.89 -5.15
N LEU A 254 -10.51 -14.75 -5.55
CA LEU A 254 -10.85 -14.46 -6.94
C LEU A 254 -9.79 -13.66 -7.70
N LEU A 255 -9.07 -12.77 -7.01
CA LEU A 255 -8.24 -11.75 -7.65
C LEU A 255 -6.78 -11.86 -7.21
N ASN A 256 -6.50 -11.74 -5.92
CA ASN A 256 -5.12 -11.52 -5.46
C ASN A 256 -4.25 -12.79 -5.55
N ILE A 257 -4.85 -13.98 -5.65
CA ILE A 257 -4.09 -15.22 -5.89
C ILE A 257 -3.72 -15.42 -7.37
N LEU A 258 -4.36 -14.71 -8.30
CA LEU A 258 -4.06 -14.82 -9.73
C LEU A 258 -2.61 -14.36 -10.00
N GLY A 259 -1.93 -15.03 -10.92
CA GLY A 259 -0.53 -14.76 -11.26
C GLY A 259 0.46 -15.51 -10.36
N LEU A 260 0.12 -15.77 -9.09
CA LEU A 260 1.00 -16.50 -8.16
C LEU A 260 1.23 -17.95 -8.59
N TYR A 261 0.24 -18.59 -9.22
CA TYR A 261 0.42 -19.95 -9.75
C TYR A 261 1.38 -19.94 -10.94
N ALA A 262 1.28 -18.98 -11.85
CA ALA A 262 2.20 -18.81 -12.96
C ALA A 262 3.64 -18.48 -12.48
N ASP A 263 3.79 -17.72 -11.40
CA ASP A 263 5.09 -17.47 -10.76
C ASP A 263 5.75 -18.75 -10.22
N ASN A 264 4.94 -19.76 -9.91
CA ASN A 264 5.37 -21.08 -9.47
C ASN A 264 5.35 -22.13 -10.60
N GLY A 265 5.33 -21.70 -11.87
CA GLY A 265 5.37 -22.59 -13.03
C GLY A 265 4.06 -23.33 -13.32
N ARG A 266 2.96 -22.99 -12.65
CA ARG A 266 1.63 -23.61 -12.79
C ARG A 266 0.70 -22.75 -13.67
N MET A 267 1.18 -22.38 -14.86
CA MET A 267 0.52 -21.41 -15.74
C MET A 267 -0.88 -21.85 -16.23
N ALA A 268 -1.05 -23.12 -16.60
CA ALA A 268 -2.33 -23.62 -17.09
C ALA A 268 -3.42 -23.53 -16.02
N GLU A 269 -3.06 -23.89 -14.78
CA GLU A 269 -3.94 -23.79 -13.63
C GLU A 269 -4.29 -22.33 -13.28
N ASP A 270 -3.35 -21.40 -13.47
CA ASP A 270 -3.59 -19.97 -13.26
C ASP A 270 -4.55 -19.40 -14.30
N LEU A 271 -4.40 -19.80 -15.57
CA LEU A 271 -5.33 -19.43 -16.65
C LEU A 271 -6.73 -19.98 -16.41
N GLU A 272 -6.88 -21.20 -15.90
CA GLU A 272 -8.19 -21.73 -15.52
C GLU A 272 -8.86 -20.87 -14.43
N ARG A 273 -8.08 -20.39 -13.45
CA ARG A 273 -8.57 -19.46 -12.43
C ARG A 273 -8.94 -18.09 -12.99
N VAL A 274 -8.16 -17.55 -13.93
CA VAL A 274 -8.51 -16.32 -14.67
C VAL A 274 -9.87 -16.49 -15.37
N GLN A 275 -10.11 -17.62 -16.03
CA GLN A 275 -11.40 -17.89 -16.68
C GLN A 275 -12.55 -18.08 -15.69
N GLU A 276 -12.30 -18.65 -14.52
CA GLU A 276 -13.27 -18.67 -13.42
C GLU A 276 -13.59 -17.24 -12.93
N ALA A 277 -12.57 -16.41 -12.73
CA ALA A 277 -12.75 -15.03 -12.28
C ALA A 277 -13.60 -14.21 -13.27
N TYR A 278 -13.39 -14.35 -14.59
CA TYR A 278 -14.26 -13.74 -15.59
C TYR A 278 -15.71 -14.24 -15.49
N ARG A 279 -15.92 -15.56 -15.36
CA ARG A 279 -17.27 -16.14 -15.22
C ARG A 279 -18.00 -15.61 -14.00
N VAL A 280 -17.28 -15.46 -12.88
CA VAL A 280 -17.85 -14.90 -11.66
C VAL A 280 -18.23 -13.44 -11.88
N ILE A 281 -17.37 -12.60 -12.45
CA ILE A 281 -17.69 -11.18 -12.69
C ILE A 281 -18.84 -11.01 -13.69
N ASP A 282 -18.83 -11.74 -14.81
CA ASP A 282 -19.88 -11.65 -15.82
C ASP A 282 -21.26 -12.09 -15.27
N GLY A 283 -21.28 -12.90 -14.20
CA GLY A 283 -22.50 -13.35 -13.52
C GLY A 283 -23.10 -12.36 -12.51
N LEU A 284 -22.47 -11.21 -12.26
CA LEU A 284 -22.88 -10.27 -11.21
C LEU A 284 -23.58 -8.99 -11.73
N ASP A 285 -24.16 -9.03 -12.93
CA ASP A 285 -24.93 -7.91 -13.53
C ASP A 285 -24.20 -6.53 -13.47
N GLY A 286 -22.88 -6.54 -13.65
CA GLY A 286 -22.02 -5.35 -13.64
C GLY A 286 -21.46 -4.95 -12.27
N GLU A 287 -21.82 -5.66 -11.19
CA GLU A 287 -21.07 -5.55 -9.93
C GLU A 287 -19.65 -6.10 -10.16
N LEU A 288 -18.63 -5.35 -9.71
CA LEU A 288 -17.20 -5.66 -9.90
C LEU A 288 -16.63 -5.46 -11.31
N ASP A 289 -17.34 -4.80 -12.24
CA ASP A 289 -16.80 -4.47 -13.58
C ASP A 289 -15.45 -3.72 -13.52
N SER A 290 -15.21 -2.97 -12.46
CA SER A 290 -13.95 -2.29 -12.18
C SER A 290 -12.72 -3.21 -12.06
N PHE A 291 -12.93 -4.50 -11.81
CA PHE A 291 -11.87 -5.50 -11.68
C PHE A 291 -11.55 -6.22 -12.99
N ARG A 292 -12.32 -6.00 -14.07
CA ARG A 292 -12.05 -6.64 -15.38
C ARG A 292 -10.68 -6.24 -15.93
N VAL A 293 -10.28 -4.99 -15.71
CA VAL A 293 -8.94 -4.52 -16.12
C VAL A 293 -7.84 -5.24 -15.36
N HIS A 294 -8.04 -5.49 -14.07
CA HIS A 294 -7.11 -6.24 -13.24
C HIS A 294 -6.96 -7.69 -13.74
N ILE A 295 -8.08 -8.41 -13.95
CA ILE A 295 -8.04 -9.79 -14.46
C ILE A 295 -7.36 -9.86 -15.83
N ALA A 296 -7.69 -8.96 -16.75
CA ALA A 296 -7.05 -8.90 -18.06
C ALA A 296 -5.55 -8.60 -17.98
N SER A 297 -5.13 -7.76 -17.02
CA SER A 297 -3.72 -7.49 -16.76
C SER A 297 -3.00 -8.72 -16.25
N VAL A 298 -3.60 -9.51 -15.36
CA VAL A 298 -3.02 -10.77 -14.90
C VAL A 298 -2.97 -11.82 -16.03
N GLU A 299 -4.02 -11.93 -16.85
CA GLU A 299 -4.02 -12.78 -18.06
C GLU A 299 -2.86 -12.41 -19.00
N MET A 300 -2.71 -11.11 -19.28
CA MET A 300 -1.60 -10.58 -20.08
C MET A 300 -0.25 -10.93 -19.45
N TYR A 301 -0.12 -10.80 -18.13
CA TYR A 301 1.10 -11.16 -17.40
C TYR A 301 1.46 -12.64 -17.57
N ILE A 302 0.50 -13.55 -17.43
CA ILE A 302 0.72 -14.98 -17.61
C ILE A 302 1.20 -15.29 -19.03
N HIS A 303 0.58 -14.67 -20.05
CA HIS A 303 1.00 -14.83 -21.45
C HIS A 303 2.39 -14.25 -21.73
N LEU A 304 2.75 -13.14 -21.10
CA LEU A 304 4.11 -12.59 -21.19
C LEU A 304 5.16 -13.53 -20.57
N LYS A 305 4.89 -14.14 -19.40
CA LYS A 305 5.79 -15.17 -18.84
C LYS A 305 5.92 -16.37 -19.78
N ALA A 306 4.83 -16.76 -20.45
CA ALA A 306 4.83 -17.85 -21.43
C ALA A 306 5.43 -17.46 -22.80
N ARG A 307 5.83 -16.19 -22.99
CA ARG A 307 6.29 -15.63 -24.28
C ARG A 307 5.27 -15.79 -25.41
N ASN A 308 3.98 -15.84 -25.08
CA ASN A 308 2.90 -15.87 -26.04
C ASN A 308 2.52 -14.43 -26.44
N GLU A 309 3.28 -13.87 -27.38
CA GLU A 309 3.12 -12.49 -27.83
C GLU A 309 1.72 -12.20 -28.40
N GLN A 310 1.18 -13.13 -29.20
CA GLN A 310 -0.13 -12.97 -29.83
C GLN A 310 -1.23 -12.76 -28.79
N GLU A 311 -1.22 -13.57 -27.74
CA GLU A 311 -2.24 -13.51 -26.70
C GLU A 311 -2.03 -12.33 -25.76
N ALA A 312 -0.76 -12.01 -25.44
CA ALA A 312 -0.44 -10.79 -24.69
C ALA A 312 -0.89 -9.51 -25.42
N GLU A 313 -0.76 -9.44 -26.75
CA GLU A 313 -1.27 -8.32 -27.55
C GLU A 313 -2.82 -8.29 -27.56
N ARG A 314 -3.49 -9.45 -27.62
CA ARG A 314 -4.96 -9.52 -27.50
C ARG A 314 -5.42 -8.92 -26.17
N CYS A 315 -4.81 -9.33 -25.05
CA CYS A 315 -5.12 -8.78 -23.73
C CYS A 315 -4.81 -7.28 -23.69
N SER A 316 -3.68 -6.84 -24.24
CA SER A 316 -3.30 -5.42 -24.31
C SER A 316 -4.35 -4.56 -24.98
N VAL A 317 -4.87 -4.97 -26.15
CA VAL A 317 -5.93 -4.24 -26.87
C VAL A 317 -7.23 -4.18 -26.04
N ALA A 318 -7.58 -5.27 -25.36
CA ALA A 318 -8.76 -5.29 -24.50
C ALA A 318 -8.61 -4.34 -23.31
N ILE A 319 -7.45 -4.31 -22.67
CA ILE A 319 -7.14 -3.42 -21.55
C ILE A 319 -7.19 -1.95 -21.99
N GLU A 320 -6.59 -1.60 -23.13
CA GLU A 320 -6.63 -0.22 -23.66
C GLU A 320 -8.06 0.27 -23.89
N LYS A 321 -8.93 -0.59 -24.42
CA LYS A 321 -10.35 -0.27 -24.61
C LYS A 321 -11.04 0.01 -23.27
N MET A 322 -10.85 -0.84 -22.28
CA MET A 322 -11.47 -0.67 -20.95
C MET A 322 -10.96 0.58 -20.23
N LEU A 323 -9.65 0.86 -20.30
CA LEU A 323 -9.05 2.04 -19.69
C LEU A 323 -9.47 3.35 -20.38
N ALA A 324 -9.79 3.31 -21.68
CA ALA A 324 -10.36 4.46 -22.39
C ALA A 324 -11.79 4.79 -21.91
N GLU A 325 -12.56 3.79 -21.50
CA GLU A 325 -13.91 3.95 -20.94
C GLU A 325 -13.86 4.40 -19.47
N ALA A 326 -12.96 3.82 -18.67
CA ALA A 326 -12.80 4.12 -17.25
C ALA A 326 -11.30 4.18 -16.86
N PRO A 327 -10.71 5.37 -16.69
CA PRO A 327 -9.29 5.53 -16.43
C PRO A 327 -8.96 5.33 -14.94
N TYR A 328 -8.81 4.08 -14.51
CA TYR A 328 -8.36 3.74 -13.16
C TYR A 328 -6.84 3.92 -13.03
N LEU A 329 -6.38 4.86 -12.20
CA LEU A 329 -4.94 5.18 -12.09
C LEU A 329 -4.10 3.96 -11.68
N ARG A 330 -4.62 3.15 -10.76
CA ARG A 330 -3.95 1.93 -10.31
C ARG A 330 -3.71 0.91 -11.42
N GLU A 331 -4.63 0.81 -12.37
CA GLU A 331 -4.57 -0.17 -13.46
C GLU A 331 -3.67 0.32 -14.58
N ILE A 332 -3.62 1.64 -14.82
CA ILE A 332 -2.74 2.26 -15.83
C ILE A 332 -1.26 1.97 -15.50
N CYS A 333 -0.84 2.10 -14.25
CA CYS A 333 0.54 1.80 -13.84
C CYS A 333 0.93 0.35 -14.18
N THR A 334 0.10 -0.61 -13.76
CA THR A 334 0.30 -2.04 -14.00
C THR A 334 0.31 -2.34 -15.49
N TYR A 335 -0.70 -1.86 -16.22
CA TYR A 335 -0.84 -2.08 -17.66
C TYR A 335 0.40 -1.61 -18.43
N HIS A 336 0.88 -0.39 -18.17
CA HIS A 336 2.02 0.16 -18.89
C HIS A 336 3.33 -0.59 -18.58
N GLY A 337 3.47 -1.15 -17.37
CA GLY A 337 4.54 -2.11 -17.05
C GLY A 337 4.47 -3.36 -17.93
N LEU A 338 3.29 -3.93 -18.13
CA LEU A 338 3.09 -5.11 -19.00
C LEU A 338 3.26 -4.76 -20.48
N LYS A 339 2.73 -3.62 -20.94
CA LYS A 339 2.89 -3.14 -22.32
C LYS A 339 4.36 -2.90 -22.66
N GLY A 340 5.14 -2.35 -21.74
CA GLY A 340 6.59 -2.23 -21.90
C GLY A 340 7.26 -3.59 -22.14
N ARG A 341 6.89 -4.62 -21.37
CA ARG A 341 7.41 -5.99 -21.53
C ARG A 341 7.00 -6.60 -22.87
N LEU A 342 5.75 -6.41 -23.31
CA LEU A 342 5.27 -6.84 -24.62
C LEU A 342 6.07 -6.18 -25.77
N LEU A 343 6.26 -4.87 -25.70
CA LEU A 343 7.03 -4.11 -26.69
C LEU A 343 8.50 -4.57 -26.74
N LEU A 344 9.07 -4.99 -25.61
CA LEU A 344 10.41 -5.58 -25.59
C LEU A 344 10.48 -6.94 -26.31
N LEU A 345 9.46 -7.80 -26.18
CA LEU A 345 9.39 -9.06 -26.95
C LEU A 345 9.34 -8.78 -28.45
N GLN A 346 8.61 -7.74 -28.84
CA GLN A 346 8.50 -7.26 -30.22
C GLN A 346 9.76 -6.54 -30.76
N GLY A 347 10.80 -6.38 -29.93
CA GLY A 347 12.01 -5.63 -30.30
C GLY A 347 11.84 -4.10 -30.37
N ARG A 348 10.69 -3.57 -29.93
CA ARG A 348 10.31 -2.14 -29.97
C ARG A 348 10.81 -1.39 -28.73
N ARG A 349 12.15 -1.35 -28.56
CA ARG A 349 12.80 -0.88 -27.33
C ARG A 349 12.49 0.56 -26.94
N SER A 350 12.46 1.49 -27.91
CA SER A 350 12.17 2.90 -27.60
C SER A 350 10.75 3.07 -27.07
N GLU A 351 9.79 2.37 -27.67
CA GLU A 351 8.39 2.44 -27.26
C GLU A 351 8.18 1.76 -25.91
N ALA A 352 8.89 0.65 -25.66
CA ALA A 352 8.90 0.00 -24.36
C ALA A 352 9.37 0.96 -23.26
N ALA A 353 10.47 1.68 -23.49
CA ALA A 353 10.99 2.66 -22.54
C ALA A 353 9.96 3.76 -22.22
N THR A 354 9.28 4.29 -23.24
CA THR A 354 8.20 5.27 -23.06
C THR A 354 7.02 4.70 -22.28
N ALA A 355 6.61 3.45 -22.57
CA ALA A 355 5.55 2.79 -21.83
C ALA A 355 5.90 2.64 -20.35
N PHE A 356 7.11 2.17 -20.03
CA PHE A 356 7.58 2.05 -18.66
C PHE A 356 7.60 3.40 -17.92
N GLU A 357 8.12 4.46 -18.56
CA GLU A 357 8.16 5.79 -17.96
C GLU A 357 6.75 6.34 -17.68
N HIS A 358 5.82 6.14 -18.60
CA HIS A 358 4.43 6.53 -18.41
C HIS A 358 3.80 5.79 -17.22
N GLY A 359 3.97 4.47 -17.15
CA GLY A 359 3.42 3.65 -16.06
C GLY A 359 3.95 4.05 -14.68
N LEU A 360 5.26 4.32 -14.58
CA LEU A 360 5.88 4.77 -13.32
C LEU A 360 5.38 6.17 -12.91
N ALA A 361 5.31 7.12 -13.85
CA ALA A 361 4.80 8.45 -13.57
C ALA A 361 3.34 8.43 -13.06
N VAL A 362 2.49 7.59 -13.66
CA VAL A 362 1.09 7.43 -13.20
C VAL A 362 1.02 6.77 -11.82
N GLY A 363 1.86 5.76 -11.54
CA GLY A 363 1.91 5.14 -10.22
C GLY A 363 2.36 6.09 -9.12
N GLU A 364 3.32 6.98 -9.44
CA GLU A 364 3.76 8.06 -8.54
C GLU A 364 2.63 9.06 -8.28
N GLU A 365 1.85 9.41 -9.31
CA GLU A 365 0.69 10.29 -9.16
C GLU A 365 -0.44 9.66 -8.37
N ALA A 366 -0.67 8.35 -8.52
CA ALA A 366 -1.66 7.60 -7.75
C ALA A 366 -1.29 7.48 -6.26
N HIS A 367 -0.01 7.68 -5.91
CA HIS A 367 0.55 7.46 -4.57
C HIS A 367 0.20 6.05 -4.05
N ASN A 368 0.55 5.05 -4.84
CA ASN A 368 0.36 3.64 -4.52
C ASN A 368 1.69 2.89 -4.65
N MET A 369 2.44 2.88 -3.55
CA MET A 369 3.78 2.29 -3.49
C MET A 369 3.83 0.79 -3.77
N PRO A 370 2.92 -0.05 -3.26
CA PRO A 370 2.83 -1.46 -3.64
C PRO A 370 2.87 -1.67 -5.15
N LEU A 371 2.05 -0.95 -5.92
CA LEU A 371 1.99 -1.09 -7.37
C LEU A 371 3.28 -0.66 -8.07
N LEU A 372 3.87 0.47 -7.65
CA LEU A 372 5.12 0.96 -8.19
C LEU A 372 6.27 -0.03 -7.98
N VAL A 373 6.43 -0.51 -6.75
CA VAL A 373 7.50 -1.44 -6.40
C VAL A 373 7.28 -2.76 -7.13
N HIS A 374 6.06 -3.30 -7.13
CA HIS A 374 5.73 -4.54 -7.81
C HIS A 374 5.96 -4.44 -9.33
N SER A 375 5.60 -3.32 -9.96
CA SER A 375 5.84 -3.07 -11.38
C SER A 375 7.34 -3.03 -11.72
N VAL A 376 8.16 -2.42 -10.86
CA VAL A 376 9.63 -2.40 -10.99
C VAL A 376 10.22 -3.80 -10.82
N ILE A 377 9.83 -4.52 -9.77
CA ILE A 377 10.30 -5.88 -9.48
C ILE A 377 9.93 -6.83 -10.63
N GLY A 378 8.66 -6.84 -11.05
CA GLY A 378 8.21 -7.71 -12.13
C GLY A 378 8.87 -7.37 -13.47
N THR A 379 9.27 -6.11 -13.69
CA THR A 379 10.01 -5.72 -14.89
C THR A 379 11.46 -6.19 -14.82
N LEU A 380 12.10 -6.14 -13.65
CA LEU A 380 13.42 -6.73 -13.44
C LEU A 380 13.41 -8.24 -13.67
N ASP A 381 12.45 -8.96 -13.08
CA ASP A 381 12.28 -10.40 -13.28
C ASP A 381 12.14 -10.73 -14.78
N PHE A 382 11.28 -9.99 -15.49
CA PHE A 382 11.11 -10.15 -16.92
C PHE A 382 12.41 -9.91 -17.70
N LEU A 383 13.16 -8.86 -17.34
CA LEU A 383 14.41 -8.52 -18.00
C LEU A 383 15.53 -9.56 -17.73
N GLU A 384 15.48 -10.25 -16.60
CA GLU A 384 16.46 -11.26 -16.21
C GLU A 384 16.14 -12.63 -16.81
N ASN A 385 14.86 -13.01 -16.81
CA ASN A 385 14.43 -14.37 -17.13
C ASN A 385 13.80 -14.52 -18.53
N VAL A 386 13.31 -13.42 -19.12
CA VAL A 386 12.60 -13.45 -20.40
C VAL A 386 13.39 -12.75 -21.50
N GLN A 387 13.76 -11.49 -21.31
CA GLN A 387 14.37 -10.65 -22.35
C GLN A 387 15.49 -9.75 -21.81
N GLY A 388 16.73 -9.97 -22.22
CA GLY A 388 17.88 -9.20 -21.73
C GLY A 388 17.94 -7.76 -22.27
N ASP A 389 17.97 -6.78 -21.37
CA ASP A 389 18.34 -5.38 -21.66
C ASP A 389 19.15 -4.79 -20.49
N PRO A 390 20.50 -4.77 -20.58
CA PRO A 390 21.35 -4.33 -19.47
C PRO A 390 21.12 -2.88 -19.05
N MET A 391 20.70 -2.01 -19.98
CA MET A 391 20.48 -0.59 -19.68
C MET A 391 19.20 -0.42 -18.88
N LEU A 392 18.10 -1.05 -19.30
CA LEU A 392 16.87 -1.06 -18.53
C LEU A 392 17.03 -1.77 -17.19
N GLN A 393 17.73 -2.91 -17.15
CA GLN A 393 18.03 -3.61 -15.89
C GLN A 393 18.72 -2.68 -14.88
N ARG A 394 19.73 -1.92 -15.32
CA ARG A 394 20.41 -0.95 -14.45
C ARG A 394 19.46 0.16 -13.97
N LYS A 395 18.60 0.69 -14.85
CA LYS A 395 17.62 1.73 -14.51
C LYS A 395 16.62 1.25 -13.46
N PHE A 396 16.01 0.09 -13.67
CA PHE A 396 15.03 -0.47 -12.74
C PHE A 396 15.65 -0.91 -11.42
N ARG A 397 16.89 -1.45 -11.44
CA ARG A 397 17.61 -1.81 -10.20
C ARG A 397 17.93 -0.57 -9.37
N ALA A 398 18.29 0.54 -10.01
CA ALA A 398 18.49 1.82 -9.31
C ALA A 398 17.19 2.30 -8.65
N ARG A 399 16.05 2.18 -9.34
CA ARG A 399 14.74 2.51 -8.76
C ARG A 399 14.39 1.63 -7.55
N LEU A 400 14.64 0.33 -7.62
CA LEU A 400 14.39 -0.58 -6.50
C LEU A 400 15.23 -0.22 -5.26
N VAL A 401 16.52 0.10 -5.45
CA VAL A 401 17.41 0.58 -4.37
C VAL A 401 16.90 1.88 -3.75
N GLU A 402 16.37 2.79 -4.57
CA GLU A 402 15.79 4.03 -4.08
C GLU A 402 14.55 3.79 -3.22
N PHE A 403 13.64 2.91 -3.65
CA PHE A 403 12.47 2.52 -2.87
C PHE A 403 12.86 1.88 -1.55
N ASP A 404 13.82 0.95 -1.56
CA ASP A 404 14.32 0.32 -0.34
C ASP A 404 14.90 1.34 0.65
N ARG A 405 15.64 2.34 0.15
CA ARG A 405 16.19 3.41 1.00
C ARG A 405 15.11 4.31 1.61
N ILE A 406 14.03 4.58 0.87
CA ILE A 406 12.96 5.51 1.32
C ILE A 406 12.01 4.83 2.29
N TYR A 407 11.58 3.61 1.95
CA TYR A 407 10.53 2.88 2.67
C TYR A 407 11.07 1.75 3.54
N GLU A 408 12.40 1.58 3.57
CA GLU A 408 13.07 0.64 4.45
C GLU A 408 12.55 -0.80 4.24
N LEU A 409 12.25 -1.17 2.98
CA LEU A 409 11.54 -2.40 2.64
C LEU A 409 12.29 -3.65 3.13
N SER A 410 13.60 -3.70 2.96
CA SER A 410 14.43 -4.86 3.32
C SER A 410 14.45 -5.13 4.82
N MET A 411 14.43 -4.09 5.67
CA MET A 411 14.42 -4.30 7.13
C MET A 411 13.08 -4.81 7.66
N HIS A 412 11.99 -4.53 6.95
CA HIS A 412 10.64 -4.95 7.34
C HIS A 412 10.28 -6.37 6.87
N LYS A 413 11.08 -6.99 5.99
CA LYS A 413 10.79 -8.31 5.42
C LYS A 413 10.54 -9.37 6.50
N LYS A 414 11.51 -9.57 7.39
CA LYS A 414 11.40 -10.61 8.42
C LYS A 414 10.30 -10.31 9.45
N PRO A 415 10.16 -9.07 9.94
CA PRO A 415 9.01 -8.69 10.77
C PRO A 415 7.63 -9.00 10.14
N ILE A 416 7.44 -8.71 8.85
CA ILE A 416 6.19 -9.01 8.14
C ILE A 416 5.93 -10.51 8.05
N GLU A 417 6.94 -11.31 7.72
CA GLU A 417 6.82 -12.78 7.71
C GLU A 417 6.35 -13.29 9.07
N LEU A 418 6.97 -12.83 10.16
CA LEU A 418 6.61 -13.23 11.51
C LEU A 418 5.17 -12.83 11.86
N ALA A 419 4.71 -11.64 11.42
CA ALA A 419 3.34 -11.20 11.62
C ALA A 419 2.34 -12.10 10.86
N ILE A 420 2.60 -12.40 9.58
CA ILE A 420 1.79 -13.30 8.76
C ILE A 420 1.74 -14.70 9.40
N GLU A 421 2.89 -15.27 9.73
CA GLU A 421 3.02 -16.60 10.35
C GLU A 421 2.29 -16.67 11.70
N ARG A 422 2.41 -15.63 12.53
CA ARG A 422 1.71 -15.53 13.82
C ARG A 422 0.19 -15.53 13.66
N ILE A 423 -0.34 -14.73 12.73
CA ILE A 423 -1.79 -14.64 12.49
C ILE A 423 -2.30 -15.97 11.94
N LEU A 424 -1.64 -16.51 10.92
CA LEU A 424 -2.03 -17.78 10.30
C LEU A 424 -1.90 -18.97 11.26
N GLY A 425 -0.91 -18.96 12.16
CA GLY A 425 -0.71 -20.02 13.15
C GLY A 425 -1.61 -19.93 14.39
N SER A 426 -2.43 -18.88 14.51
CA SER A 426 -3.40 -18.73 15.61
C SER A 426 -4.71 -19.51 15.38
N VAL A 427 -4.82 -20.19 14.25
CA VAL A 427 -5.99 -20.88 13.71
C VAL A 427 -5.57 -22.31 13.36
#